data_AF-A0AAE7AV06-F1
#
_entry.id   AF-A0AAE7AV06-F1
#
_cell.length_a   1.000
_cell.length_b   1.000
_cell.length_c   1.000
_cell.angle_alpha   90.00
_cell.angle_beta   90.00
_cell.angle_gamma   90.00
#
_symmetry.space_group_name_H-M   'P 1'
#
loop_
_entity.id
_entity.type
_entity.pdbx_description
1 polymer ?
#
loop_
_entity_poly.entity_id
_entity_poly.type
_entity_poly.pdbx_seq_one_letter_code
_entity_poly.pdbx_strand_id
1 'polypeptide(L)' 'MALNVSQLRDDFYAHLSAVQAYALPQTKPTLSLLTDEELRELEACWIALSVWKNQQD' A
#
# COMPACT_ATOMS: atom_id res chain seq x y z
N MET A 1 -12.00 15.58 -8.28
CA MET A 1 -12.00 15.44 -6.80
C MET A 1 -10.55 15.32 -6.37
N ALA A 2 -10.08 16.15 -5.43
CA ALA A 2 -8.70 16.06 -4.98
C ALA A 2 -8.50 14.75 -4.21
N LEU A 3 -7.63 13.87 -4.71
CA LEU A 3 -7.21 12.69 -3.96
C LEU A 3 -6.55 13.15 -2.66
N ASN A 4 -7.15 12.78 -1.53
CA ASN A 4 -6.48 12.94 -0.25
C ASN A 4 -5.40 11.88 -0.15
N VAL A 5 -4.14 12.32 -0.21
CA VAL A 5 -2.96 11.47 0.01
C VAL A 5 -3.09 10.66 1.29
N SER A 6 -3.69 11.24 2.34
CA SER A 6 -3.98 10.55 3.59
C SER A 6 -4.91 9.34 3.42
N GLN A 7 -5.93 9.43 2.57
CA GLN A 7 -6.85 8.31 2.30
C GLN A 7 -6.15 7.21 1.50
N LEU A 8 -5.36 7.58 0.49
CA LEU A 8 -4.54 6.61 -0.27
C LEU A 8 -3.57 5.85 0.63
N ARG A 9 -3.05 6.53 1.65
CA ARG A 9 -2.15 5.94 2.63
C ARG A 9 -2.88 4.95 3.53
N ASP A 10 -4.04 5.33 4.04
CA ASP A 10 -4.87 4.44 4.86
C ASP A 10 -5.34 3.22 4.05
N ASP A 11 -5.72 3.41 2.79
CA ASP A 11 -6.06 2.31 1.86
C ASP A 11 -4.86 1.41 1.60
N PHE A 12 -3.66 1.97 1.44
CA PHE A 12 -2.43 1.19 1.26
C PHE A 12 -2.19 0.27 2.47
N TYR A 13 -2.22 0.80 3.68
CA TYR A 13 -2.04 0.01 4.91
C TYR A 13 -3.19 -0.99 5.14
N ALA A 14 -4.43 -0.63 4.80
CA ALA A 14 -5.57 -1.55 4.84
C ALA A 14 -5.39 -2.71 3.86
N HIS A 15 -4.95 -2.43 2.63
CA HIS A 15 -4.66 -3.44 1.61
C HIS A 15 -3.51 -4.35 2.05
N LEU A 16 -2.45 -3.77 2.63
CA LEU A 16 -1.32 -4.50 3.20
C LEU A 16 -1.78 -5.46 4.30
N SER A 17 -2.61 -4.99 5.22
CA SER A 17 -3.16 -5.79 6.30
C SER A 17 -4.07 -6.91 5.80
N ALA A 18 -4.88 -6.64 4.77
CA ALA A 18 -5.75 -7.64 4.15
C ALA A 18 -4.93 -8.73 3.45
N VAL A 19 -3.85 -8.36 2.74
CA VAL A 19 -2.92 -9.31 2.10
C VAL A 19 -2.20 -10.16 3.15
N GLN A 20 -1.80 -9.58 4.30
CA GLN A 20 -1.24 -10.33 5.41
C GLN A 20 -2.26 -11.26 6.07
N ALA A 21 -3.51 -10.82 6.24
CA ALA A 21 -4.59 -11.63 6.81
C ALA A 21 -5.02 -12.78 5.89
N TYR A 22 -4.87 -12.61 4.57
CA TYR A 22 -5.12 -13.65 3.56
C TYR A 22 -3.93 -14.60 3.38
N ALA A 23 -2.76 -14.26 3.92
CA ALA A 23 -1.61 -15.17 3.92
C ALA A 23 -1.98 -16.42 4.75
N LEU A 24 -1.88 -17.59 4.12
CA LEU A 24 -2.12 -18.87 4.78
C LEU A 24 -1.30 -18.95 6.08
N PRO A 25 -1.82 -19.57 7.16
CA PRO A 25 -1.16 -19.62 8.46
C PRO A 25 0.27 -20.18 8.46
N GLN A 26 0.69 -20.83 7.37
CA GLN A 26 2.03 -21.40 7.20
C GLN A 26 2.97 -20.57 6.31
N THR A 27 2.49 -19.51 5.68
CA THR A 27 3.32 -18.60 4.90
C THR A 27 3.54 -17.34 5.72
N LYS A 28 4.77 -17.11 6.19
CA LYS A 28 5.16 -15.77 6.67
C LYS A 28 4.77 -14.78 5.56
N PRO A 29 3.94 -13.76 5.84
CA PRO A 29 3.63 -12.78 4.83
C PRO A 29 4.93 -12.21 4.30
N THR A 30 5.13 -12.19 2.99
CA THR A 30 6.32 -11.57 2.36
C THR A 30 6.46 -10.10 2.76
N LEU A 31 5.37 -9.47 3.19
CA LEU A 31 5.34 -8.12 3.73
C LEU A 31 5.99 -7.99 5.12
N SER A 32 6.11 -9.06 5.90
CA SER A 32 6.87 -9.05 7.16
C SER A 32 8.40 -9.03 6.94
N LEU A 33 8.86 -9.11 5.69
CA LEU A 33 10.27 -8.97 5.31
C LEU A 33 10.61 -7.53 4.91
N LEU A 34 9.62 -6.70 4.61
CA LEU A 34 9.84 -5.31 4.25
C LEU A 34 10.20 -4.51 5.49
N THR A 35 11.30 -3.79 5.41
CA THR A 35 11.72 -2.80 6.40
C THR A 35 10.83 -1.56 6.33
N ASP A 36 10.83 -0.74 7.40
CA ASP A 36 10.08 0.54 7.43
C ASP A 36 10.43 1.47 6.26
N GLU A 37 11.67 1.38 5.75
CA GLU A 37 12.15 2.17 4.63
C GLU A 37 11.55 1.69 3.30
N GLU A 38 11.56 0.38 3.05
CA GLU A 38 10.93 -0.20 1.86
C GLU A 38 9.42 0.02 1.87
N LEU A 39 8.78 -0.06 3.04
CA LEU A 39 7.36 0.25 3.22
C LEU A 39 7.03 1.70 2.84
N ARG A 40 7.90 2.65 3.20
CA ARG A 40 7.76 4.06 2.80
C ARG A 40 7.92 4.27 1.30
N GLU A 41 8.88 3.59 0.66
CA GLU A 41 9.03 3.68 -0.80
C GLU A 41 7.82 3.11 -1.53
N LEU A 42 7.28 1.99 -1.03
CA LEU A 42 6.08 1.35 -1.56
C LEU A 42 4.84 2.25 -1.38
N GLU A 43 4.70 2.89 -0.22
CA GLU A 43 3.67 3.88 0.05
C GLU A 43 3.77 5.06 -0.94
N ALA A 44 4.96 5.62 -1.12
CA ALA A 44 5.20 6.74 -2.03
C ALA A 44 4.89 6.36 -3.49
N CYS A 45 5.30 5.16 -3.91
CA CYS A 45 4.96 4.61 -5.23
C CYS A 45 3.45 4.41 -5.39
N TRP A 46 2.76 3.89 -4.38
CA TRP A 46 1.31 3.67 -4.39
C TRP A 46 0.54 4.98 -4.54
N ILE A 47 0.92 6.01 -3.78
CA ILE A 47 0.34 7.35 -3.86
C ILE A 47 0.60 7.95 -5.24
N ALA A 48 1.84 7.92 -5.71
CA ALA A 48 2.22 8.47 -7.01
C ALA A 48 1.45 7.79 -8.17
N LEU A 49 1.34 6.46 -8.13
CA LEU A 49 0.58 5.69 -9.12
C LEU A 49 -0.91 6.03 -9.08
N SER A 50 -1.49 6.15 -7.88
CA SER A 50 -2.92 6.46 -7.71
C SER A 50 -3.26 7.88 -8.16
N VAL A 51 -2.37 8.84 -7.89
CA VAL A 51 -2.47 10.22 -8.39
C VAL A 51 -2.31 10.26 -9.91
N TRP A 52 -1.31 9.57 -10.45
CA TRP A 52 -1.11 9.49 -11.90
C TRP A 52 -2.31 8.87 -12.61
N LYS A 53 -2.86 7.78 -12.07
CA LYS A 53 -4.03 7.09 -12.63
C LYS A 53 -5.28 7.97 -12.62
N ASN A 54 -5.48 8.78 -11.57
CA ASN A 54 -6.57 9.78 -11.53
C ASN A 54 -6.34 10.99 -12.43
N GLN A 55 -5.09 11.29 -12.82
CA GLN A 55 -4.79 12.34 -13.78
C GLN A 55 -4.98 11.90 -15.25
N GLN A 56 -5.21 10.62 -15.49
CA GLN A 56 -5.46 10.05 -16.82
C GLN A 56 -6.97 9.89 -17.13
N ASP A 57 -7.85 10.26 -16.19
CA ASP A 57 -9.32 10.21 -16.32
C ASP A 57 -9.91 11.61 -16.58
#